data_AF-A0A2V7UAV7-F1
#
_entry.id   AF-A0A2V7UAV7-F1
#
_cell.length_a   1.000
_cell.length_b   1.000
_cell.length_c   1.000
_cell.angle_alpha   90.00
_cell.angle_beta   90.00
_cell.angle_gamma   90.00
#
_symmetry.space_group_name_H-M   'P 1'
#
loop_
_entity.id
_entity.type
_entity.pdbx_description
1 polymer ?
#
loop_
_entity_poly.entity_id
_entity_poly.type
_entity_poly.pdbx_seq_one_letter_code
_entity_poly.pdbx_strand_id
1 'polypeptide(L)'
;MPALPPVAAAKGPYVPKFFSEEEWKSASVLADMIIPRDERSGSATDARTVEYIDEYAAYWGGWVQPRLRGGLMWLDHECGQRFEKPFVDCTVDQRRQVLELIAYPPKDEPSHRPDIGQREPAAQIGAAGVGHPEKEPPPPPTPTQTGTMGPPTVVPLKEEEKHATAYSAGIAFFTLFRDLTATGFFTSEIGIKDLAFMGNQPYDWKGCPPEVVASILKKA
;
A
#
# COMPACT_ATOMS: atom_id res chain seq x y z
N MET A 1 25.07 -5.45 -0.86
CA MET A 1 24.32 -4.29 -0.30
C MET A 1 24.35 -4.44 1.21
N PRO A 2 24.83 -3.45 1.99
CA PRO A 2 24.66 -3.52 3.44
C PRO A 2 23.17 -3.51 3.75
N ALA A 3 22.74 -4.40 4.64
CA ALA A 3 21.36 -4.39 5.14
C ALA A 3 21.08 -3.01 5.74
N LEU A 4 19.90 -2.45 5.44
CA LEU A 4 19.41 -1.29 6.17
C LEU A 4 19.49 -1.62 7.67
N PRO A 5 19.96 -0.69 8.51
CA PRO A 5 19.98 -0.92 9.94
C PRO A 5 18.57 -1.33 10.38
N PRO A 6 18.41 -2.36 11.24
CA PRO A 6 17.10 -2.66 11.80
C PRO A 6 16.59 -1.37 12.43
N VAL A 7 15.40 -0.93 12.02
CA VAL A 7 14.73 0.22 12.62
C VAL A 7 14.42 -0.19 14.06
N ALA A 8 15.38 0.01 14.94
CA ALA A 8 15.19 -0.16 16.37
C ALA A 8 13.99 0.70 16.73
N ALA A 9 13.00 0.11 17.39
CA ALA A 9 11.82 0.82 17.86
C ALA A 9 12.29 2.00 18.74
N ALA A 10 12.41 3.19 18.15
CA ALA A 10 12.84 4.38 18.87
C ALA A 10 11.72 4.70 19.87
N LYS A 11 11.97 4.42 21.15
CA LYS A 11 11.08 4.76 22.25
C LYS A 11 11.24 6.25 22.57
N GLY A 12 10.42 7.07 21.94
CA GLY A 12 10.38 8.53 22.14
C GLY A 12 9.56 9.23 21.05
N PRO A 13 9.16 10.50 21.26
CA PRO A 13 8.48 11.28 20.24
C PRO A 13 9.41 11.47 19.03
N TYR A 14 8.90 11.13 17.85
CA TYR A 14 9.63 11.30 16.60
C TYR A 14 9.67 12.78 16.19
N VAL A 15 10.80 13.23 15.64
CA VAL A 15 10.97 14.58 15.10
C VAL A 15 11.08 14.46 13.58
N PRO A 16 10.11 15.00 12.81
CA PRO A 16 10.16 15.00 11.35
C PRO A 16 11.43 15.65 10.81
N LYS A 17 12.05 15.01 9.81
CA LYS A 17 13.26 15.44 9.13
C LYS A 17 12.95 16.08 7.78
N PHE A 18 11.85 15.68 7.13
CA PHE A 18 11.49 16.12 5.78
C PHE A 18 10.17 16.90 5.74
N PHE A 19 9.11 16.31 6.31
CA PHE A 19 7.78 16.92 6.30
C PHE A 19 7.71 18.09 7.28
N SER A 20 7.02 19.16 6.86
CA SER A 20 6.54 20.20 7.78
C SER A 20 5.44 19.65 8.71
N GLU A 21 5.05 20.42 9.73
CA GLU A 21 3.96 20.03 10.62
C GLU A 21 2.62 19.82 9.88
N GLU A 22 2.35 20.66 8.88
CA GLU A 22 1.14 20.57 8.06
C GLU A 22 1.20 19.36 7.12
N GLU A 23 2.33 19.18 6.44
CA GLU A 23 2.57 18.02 5.56
C GLU A 23 2.48 16.71 6.35
N TRP A 24 2.98 16.69 7.59
CA TRP A 24 2.90 15.53 8.49
C TRP A 24 1.46 15.14 8.80
N LYS A 25 0.59 16.12 9.07
CA LYS A 25 -0.84 15.88 9.33
C LYS A 25 -1.52 15.29 8.10
N SER A 26 -1.28 15.87 6.92
CA SER A 26 -1.82 15.36 5.64
C SER A 26 -1.33 13.95 5.34
N ALA A 27 -0.02 13.69 5.50
CA ALA A 27 0.59 12.38 5.29
C ALA A 27 0.04 11.33 6.27
N SER A 28 -0.17 11.69 7.54
CA SER A 28 -0.74 10.79 8.55
C SER A 28 -2.18 10.40 8.22
N VAL A 29 -3.02 11.38 7.86
CA VAL A 29 -4.40 11.10 7.42
C VAL A 29 -4.39 10.23 6.17
N LEU A 30 -3.54 10.53 5.19
CA LEU A 30 -3.47 9.75 3.95
C LEU A 30 -3.01 8.31 4.20
N ALA A 31 -2.00 8.11 5.05
CA ALA A 31 -1.50 6.78 5.40
C ALA A 31 -2.58 5.93 6.07
N ASP A 32 -3.30 6.50 7.03
CA ASP A 32 -4.41 5.81 7.72
C ASP A 32 -5.65 5.62 6.81
N MET A 33 -5.78 6.39 5.73
CA MET A 33 -6.79 6.10 4.71
C MET A 33 -6.39 4.93 3.80
N ILE A 34 -5.09 4.70 3.59
CA ILE A 34 -4.57 3.59 2.78
C ILE A 34 -4.58 2.27 3.56
N ILE A 35 -4.10 2.29 4.82
CA ILE A 35 -4.18 1.17 5.75
C ILE A 35 -4.89 1.66 7.02
N PRO A 36 -6.23 1.53 7.07
CA PRO A 36 -7.02 1.97 8.20
C PRO A 36 -6.81 1.10 9.43
N ARG A 37 -7.11 1.67 10.60
CA ARG A 37 -7.12 0.92 11.85
C ARG A 37 -8.11 -0.24 11.76
N ASP A 38 -7.63 -1.43 12.03
CA ASP A 38 -8.45 -2.62 12.28
C ASP A 38 -8.15 -3.23 13.66
N GLU A 39 -8.89 -4.30 14.00
CA GLU A 39 -8.68 -5.03 15.27
C GLU A 39 -7.45 -5.95 15.24
N ARG A 40 -7.00 -6.37 14.05
CA ARG A 40 -5.92 -7.35 13.90
C ARG A 40 -4.55 -6.71 14.10
N SER A 41 -4.37 -5.52 13.52
CA SER A 41 -3.07 -4.95 13.21
C SER A 41 -3.01 -3.43 13.36
N GLY A 42 -4.11 -2.75 13.68
CA GLY A 42 -4.08 -1.30 13.86
C GLY A 42 -3.86 -0.55 12.55
N SER A 43 -3.45 0.71 12.60
CA SER A 43 -3.33 1.60 11.44
C SER A 43 -1.91 1.77 10.91
N ALA A 44 -1.77 2.41 9.74
CA ALA A 44 -0.47 2.83 9.22
C ALA A 44 0.32 3.68 10.23
N THR A 45 -0.33 4.60 10.93
CA THR A 45 0.29 5.43 11.96
C THR A 45 0.71 4.62 13.19
N ASP A 46 -0.05 3.62 13.63
CA ASP A 46 0.39 2.72 14.72
C ASP A 46 1.67 1.96 14.36
N ALA A 47 1.78 1.55 13.08
CA ALA A 47 2.94 0.88 12.53
C ALA A 47 4.13 1.82 12.28
N ARG A 48 4.02 3.11 12.64
CA ARG A 48 5.05 4.14 12.43
C ARG A 48 5.44 4.34 10.97
N THR A 49 4.46 4.17 10.09
CA THR A 49 4.67 4.21 8.64
C THR A 49 5.03 5.62 8.17
N VAL A 50 4.48 6.66 8.80
CA VAL A 50 4.74 8.06 8.42
C VAL A 50 6.17 8.45 8.78
N GLU A 51 6.70 8.01 9.93
CA GLU A 51 8.12 8.15 10.26
C GLU A 51 9.01 7.50 9.21
N TYR A 52 8.66 6.27 8.78
CA TYR A 52 9.41 5.58 7.72
C TYR A 52 9.44 6.40 6.42
N ILE A 53 8.30 6.94 5.99
CA ILE A 53 8.20 7.75 4.77
C ILE A 53 9.06 9.02 4.90
N ASP A 54 9.00 9.70 6.04
CA ASP A 54 9.79 10.91 6.31
C ASP A 54 11.30 10.62 6.28
N GLU A 55 11.75 9.57 6.96
CA GLU A 55 13.16 9.16 6.95
C GLU A 55 13.61 8.72 5.55
N TYR A 56 12.78 7.97 4.84
CA TYR A 56 13.04 7.54 3.48
C TYR A 56 13.22 8.74 2.56
N ALA A 57 12.33 9.73 2.65
CA ALA A 57 12.43 10.98 1.91
C ALA A 57 13.66 11.81 2.32
N ALA A 58 14.04 11.83 3.60
CA ALA A 58 15.22 12.55 4.05
C ALA A 58 16.52 11.91 3.56
N TYR A 59 16.60 10.58 3.51
CA TYR A 59 17.83 9.84 3.19
C TYR A 59 17.99 9.55 1.68
N TRP A 60 16.92 9.13 1.00
CA TRP A 60 16.92 8.74 -0.43
C TRP A 60 16.25 9.78 -1.34
N GLY A 61 16.21 11.03 -0.89
CA GLY A 61 15.24 12.04 -1.31
C GLY A 61 15.28 12.60 -2.73
N GLY A 62 16.33 12.35 -3.52
CA GLY A 62 16.58 13.10 -4.77
C GLY A 62 15.40 13.12 -5.75
N TRP A 63 14.72 11.99 -5.94
CA TRP A 63 13.55 11.88 -6.83
C TRP A 63 12.21 11.73 -6.08
N VAL A 64 12.28 11.47 -4.77
CA VAL A 64 11.15 11.17 -3.90
C VAL A 64 10.55 12.46 -3.31
N GLN A 65 11.39 13.34 -2.78
CA GLN A 65 10.99 14.58 -2.12
C GLN A 65 10.08 15.48 -2.99
N PRO A 66 10.44 15.81 -4.24
CA PRO A 66 9.60 16.68 -5.06
C PRO A 66 8.24 16.05 -5.38
N ARG A 67 8.17 14.73 -5.51
CA ARG A 67 6.91 14.01 -5.75
C ARG A 67 6.02 14.01 -4.51
N LEU A 68 6.59 13.77 -3.32
CA LEU A 68 5.83 13.80 -2.08
C LEU A 68 5.26 15.19 -1.79
N ARG A 69 6.09 16.26 -1.82
CA ARG A 69 5.59 17.62 -1.59
C ARG A 69 4.62 18.07 -2.66
N GLY A 70 4.98 17.90 -3.94
CA GLY A 70 4.12 18.29 -5.05
C GLY A 70 2.76 17.58 -5.01
N GLY A 71 2.74 16.32 -4.57
CA GLY A 71 1.52 15.55 -4.42
C GLY A 71 0.66 15.93 -3.21
N LEU A 72 1.26 16.24 -2.06
CA LEU A 72 0.53 16.79 -0.92
C LEU A 72 -0.09 18.15 -1.26
N MET A 73 0.66 19.02 -1.95
CA MET A 73 0.12 20.27 -2.48
C MET A 73 -1.01 20.05 -3.49
N TRP A 74 -0.90 19.01 -4.32
CA TRP A 74 -1.96 18.64 -5.26
C TRP A 74 -3.25 18.24 -4.54
N LEU A 75 -3.14 17.46 -3.45
CA LEU A 75 -4.31 17.11 -2.62
C LEU A 75 -4.97 18.36 -2.02
N ASP A 76 -4.18 19.24 -1.42
CA ASP A 76 -4.70 20.49 -0.84
C ASP A 76 -5.32 21.39 -1.90
N HIS A 77 -4.72 21.46 -3.10
CA HIS A 77 -5.28 22.21 -4.21
C HIS A 77 -6.63 21.65 -4.66
N GLU A 78 -6.75 20.35 -4.91
CA GLU A 78 -8.00 19.72 -5.34
C GLU A 78 -9.10 19.82 -4.28
N CYS A 79 -8.76 19.61 -3.01
CA CYS A 79 -9.68 19.83 -1.89
C CYS A 79 -10.12 21.29 -1.78
N GLY A 80 -9.19 22.24 -1.96
CA GLY A 80 -9.47 23.66 -1.96
C GLY A 80 -10.40 24.08 -3.11
N GLN A 81 -10.16 23.57 -4.33
CA GLN A 81 -11.02 23.85 -5.49
C GLN A 81 -12.43 23.28 -5.35
N ARG A 82 -12.56 22.08 -4.75
CA ARG A 82 -13.84 21.36 -4.69
C ARG A 82 -14.66 21.67 -3.45
N PHE A 83 -13.99 21.95 -2.33
CA PHE A 83 -14.62 22.01 -1.00
C PHE A 83 -14.20 23.24 -0.18
N GLU A 84 -13.36 24.12 -0.74
CA GLU A 84 -12.83 25.32 -0.07
C GLU A 84 -12.11 25.02 1.25
N LYS A 85 -11.50 23.83 1.35
CA LYS A 85 -10.83 23.33 2.55
C LYS A 85 -9.52 22.64 2.19
N PRO A 86 -8.49 22.69 3.06
CA PRO A 86 -7.32 21.82 2.92
C PRO A 86 -7.72 20.36 3.12
N PHE A 87 -6.88 19.44 2.63
CA PHE A 87 -7.15 17.99 2.65
C PHE A 87 -7.43 17.47 4.07
N VAL A 88 -6.70 17.98 5.07
CA VAL A 88 -6.87 17.61 6.48
C VAL A 88 -8.22 18.03 7.07
N ASP A 89 -8.87 19.06 6.54
CA ASP A 89 -10.16 19.56 7.04
C ASP A 89 -11.37 19.02 6.26
N CYS A 90 -11.13 18.30 5.17
CA CYS A 90 -12.17 17.60 4.42
C CYS A 90 -12.76 16.42 5.20
N THR A 91 -14.03 16.09 4.97
CA THR A 91 -14.62 14.87 5.50
C THR A 91 -14.01 13.61 4.86
N VAL A 92 -14.21 12.43 5.46
CA VAL A 92 -13.72 11.16 4.88
C VAL A 92 -14.24 10.95 3.46
N ASP A 93 -15.52 11.27 3.20
CA ASP A 93 -16.12 11.14 1.87
C ASP A 93 -15.55 12.15 0.87
N GLN A 94 -15.28 13.39 1.30
CA GLN A 94 -14.63 14.40 0.47
C GLN A 94 -13.20 14.00 0.10
N ARG A 95 -12.42 13.49 1.07
CA ARG A 95 -11.08 12.95 0.80
C ARG A 95 -11.14 11.77 -0.16
N ARG A 96 -12.08 10.84 0.04
CA ARG A 96 -12.28 9.68 -0.85
C ARG A 96 -12.56 10.12 -2.29
N GLN A 97 -13.43 11.11 -2.49
CA GLN A 97 -13.72 11.64 -3.85
C GLN A 97 -12.47 12.17 -4.55
N VAL A 98 -11.59 12.88 -3.84
CA VAL A 98 -10.32 13.37 -4.42
C VAL A 98 -9.35 12.22 -4.69
N LEU A 99 -9.25 11.25 -3.77
CA LEU A 99 -8.36 10.10 -3.95
C LEU A 99 -8.82 9.17 -5.08
N GLU A 100 -10.12 9.04 -5.32
CA GLU A 100 -10.66 8.24 -6.43
C GLU A 100 -10.18 8.72 -7.80
N LEU A 101 -9.89 10.02 -7.96
CA LEU A 101 -9.31 10.59 -9.18
C LEU A 101 -7.96 9.96 -9.56
N ILE A 102 -7.18 9.56 -8.55
CA ILE A 102 -5.77 9.19 -8.65
C ILE A 102 -5.47 7.75 -8.19
N ALA A 103 -6.45 7.05 -7.63
CA ALA A 103 -6.25 5.74 -6.98
C ALA A 103 -5.87 4.62 -7.96
N TYR A 104 -6.31 4.72 -9.20
CA TYR A 104 -6.00 3.78 -10.27
C TYR A 104 -5.26 4.51 -11.40
N PRO A 105 -4.12 4.02 -11.87
CA PRO A 105 -3.56 4.47 -13.14
C PRO A 105 -4.42 3.95 -14.31
N PRO A 106 -4.40 4.60 -15.49
CA PRO A 106 -5.00 4.05 -16.70
C PRO A 106 -4.45 2.64 -16.96
N LYS A 107 -5.31 1.67 -17.32
CA LYS A 107 -4.91 0.27 -17.58
C LYS A 107 -3.83 0.15 -18.67
N ASP A 108 -3.71 1.17 -19.51
CA ASP A 108 -2.86 1.18 -20.70
C ASP A 108 -1.49 1.84 -20.46
N GLU A 109 -1.20 2.32 -19.24
CA GLU A 109 0.17 2.74 -18.91
C GLU A 109 1.06 1.50 -18.73
N PRO A 110 2.20 1.41 -19.45
CA PRO A 110 3.15 0.33 -19.21
C PRO A 110 3.62 0.43 -17.77
N SER A 111 3.29 -0.59 -16.98
CA SER A 111 3.76 -0.69 -15.61
C SER A 111 5.29 -0.66 -15.65
N HIS A 112 5.90 0.43 -15.19
CA HIS A 112 7.36 0.53 -15.01
C HIS A 112 7.86 -0.34 -13.85
N ARG A 113 7.01 -1.24 -13.31
CA ARG A 113 7.48 -2.33 -12.49
C ARG A 113 8.52 -3.09 -13.31
N PRO A 114 9.73 -3.32 -12.79
CA PRO A 114 10.64 -4.25 -13.44
C PRO A 114 9.87 -5.54 -13.66
N ASP A 115 9.84 -5.97 -14.92
CA ASP A 115 9.37 -7.27 -15.36
C ASP A 115 9.67 -8.32 -14.26
N ILE A 116 8.63 -8.72 -13.55
CA ILE A 116 8.58 -9.99 -12.81
C ILE A 116 7.81 -10.95 -13.72
N GLY A 117 8.25 -11.07 -14.97
CA GLY A 117 7.57 -11.75 -16.05
C GLY A 117 6.22 -11.15 -16.40
N GLN A 118 5.80 -11.33 -17.65
CA GLN A 118 4.37 -11.41 -17.93
C GLN A 118 3.79 -12.50 -17.00
N ARG A 119 2.67 -12.26 -16.33
CA ARG A 119 1.97 -13.33 -15.61
C ARG A 119 1.60 -14.36 -16.66
N GLU A 120 2.34 -15.48 -16.70
CA GLU A 120 2.00 -16.55 -17.64
C GLU A 120 0.52 -16.91 -17.42
N PRO A 121 -0.30 -16.97 -18.50
CA PRO A 121 -1.66 -17.45 -18.35
C PRO A 121 -1.54 -18.81 -17.69
N ALA A 122 -2.29 -19.04 -16.60
CA ALA A 122 -2.18 -20.22 -15.76
C ALA A 122 -2.32 -21.50 -16.60
N ALA A 123 -1.19 -21.96 -17.16
CA ALA A 123 -1.07 -23.26 -17.75
C ALA A 123 -1.19 -24.20 -16.58
N GLN A 124 -2.22 -25.04 -16.65
CA GLN A 124 -2.57 -26.11 -15.71
C GLN A 124 -1.32 -26.77 -15.10
N ILE A 125 -0.85 -26.22 -13.98
CA ILE A 125 0.10 -26.89 -13.11
C ILE A 125 -0.69 -27.98 -12.40
N GLY A 126 -0.41 -29.22 -12.77
CA GLY A 126 -1.05 -30.40 -12.21
C GLY A 126 -1.00 -30.36 -10.68
N ALA A 127 -2.17 -30.52 -10.08
CA ALA A 127 -2.33 -30.68 -8.66
C ALA A 127 -1.56 -31.92 -8.16
N ALA A 128 -0.50 -31.69 -7.38
CA ALA A 128 -0.01 -32.64 -6.41
C ALA A 128 -0.08 -31.95 -5.05
N GLY A 129 -1.27 -32.01 -4.45
CA GLY A 129 -1.55 -31.39 -3.16
C GLY A 129 -0.85 -32.13 -2.02
N VAL A 130 -0.13 -31.36 -1.19
CA VAL A 130 0.06 -31.74 0.21
C VAL A 130 -1.03 -31.01 0.98
N GLY A 131 -2.09 -31.73 1.32
CA GLY A 131 -3.25 -31.19 2.00
C GLY A 131 -2.91 -30.72 3.41
N HIS A 132 -2.98 -29.40 3.63
CA HIS A 132 -3.48 -28.88 4.90
C HIS A 132 -5.00 -28.79 4.78
N PRO A 133 -5.78 -29.12 5.83
CA PRO A 133 -7.20 -28.82 5.82
C PRO A 133 -7.37 -27.30 5.75
N GLU A 134 -7.62 -26.80 4.54
CA GLU A 134 -8.03 -25.43 4.27
C GLU A 134 -9.39 -25.23 4.96
N LYS A 135 -9.37 -24.66 6.16
CA LYS A 135 -10.58 -23.99 6.66
C LYS A 135 -10.77 -22.80 5.74
N GLU A 136 -11.84 -22.86 4.95
CA GLU A 136 -12.32 -21.78 4.11
C GLU A 136 -12.25 -20.46 4.91
N PRO A 137 -11.50 -19.44 4.45
CA PRO A 137 -11.45 -18.17 5.15
C PRO A 137 -12.87 -17.60 5.24
N PRO A 138 -13.29 -17.06 6.39
CA PRO A 138 -14.62 -16.50 6.53
C PRO A 138 -14.84 -15.44 5.45
N PRO A 139 -16.05 -15.38 4.84
CA PRO A 139 -16.34 -14.37 3.84
C PRO A 139 -16.10 -12.98 4.43
N PRO A 140 -15.59 -12.02 3.63
CA PRO A 140 -15.37 -10.67 4.12
C PRO A 140 -16.66 -10.13 4.74
N PRO A 141 -16.61 -9.51 5.93
CA PRO A 141 -17.81 -8.93 6.52
C PRO A 141 -18.37 -7.89 5.54
N THR A 142 -19.64 -8.06 5.18
CA THR A 142 -20.38 -7.04 4.43
C THR A 142 -20.31 -5.75 5.24
N PRO A 143 -19.94 -4.59 4.65
CA PRO A 143 -19.88 -3.35 5.39
C PRO A 143 -21.27 -3.01 5.94
N THR A 144 -21.42 -3.18 7.26
CA THR A 144 -22.60 -2.76 8.02
C THR A 144 -22.65 -1.23 8.01
N GLN A 145 -23.40 -0.66 7.06
CA GLN A 145 -23.76 0.76 7.13
C GLN A 145 -24.70 0.96 8.32
N THR A 146 -24.18 1.56 9.39
CA THR A 146 -25.00 2.06 10.50
C THR A 146 -24.92 3.58 10.51
N GLY A 147 -26.07 4.24 10.44
CA GLY A 147 -26.23 5.62 10.91
C GLY A 147 -26.27 6.68 9.84
N THR A 148 -27.49 7.01 9.44
CA THR A 148 -27.91 8.14 8.60
C THR A 148 -27.51 9.50 9.19
N MET A 149 -26.72 10.28 8.44
CA MET A 149 -26.89 11.72 8.31
C MET A 149 -26.78 12.03 6.82
N GLY A 150 -27.80 12.67 6.26
CA GLY A 150 -27.93 12.90 4.81
C GLY A 150 -26.68 13.59 4.24
N PRO A 151 -26.20 13.19 3.06
CA PRO A 151 -24.96 13.72 2.51
C PRO A 151 -25.11 15.21 2.18
N PRO A 152 -24.15 16.09 2.53
CA PRO A 152 -23.95 17.28 1.72
C PRO A 152 -23.65 16.79 0.30
N THR A 153 -24.46 17.23 -0.66
CA THR A 153 -24.55 16.77 -2.06
C THR A 153 -23.20 16.28 -2.59
N VAL A 154 -23.04 14.95 -2.57
CA VAL A 154 -21.98 14.23 -3.28
C VAL A 154 -22.28 14.43 -4.76
N VAL A 155 -21.42 15.15 -5.48
CA VAL A 155 -21.46 15.16 -6.93
C VAL A 155 -20.57 14.01 -7.39
N PRO A 156 -21.12 12.82 -7.71
CA PRO A 156 -20.32 11.76 -8.29
C PRO A 156 -19.71 12.25 -9.60
N LEU A 157 -18.40 12.10 -9.72
CA LEU A 157 -17.67 12.44 -10.94
C LEU A 157 -18.14 11.54 -12.08
N LYS A 158 -18.15 12.09 -13.31
CA LYS A 158 -18.39 11.26 -14.49
C LYS A 158 -17.20 10.34 -14.69
N GLU A 159 -17.44 9.11 -15.14
CA GLU A 159 -16.39 8.07 -15.27
C GLU A 159 -15.21 8.50 -16.18
N GLU A 160 -15.49 9.42 -17.10
CA GLU A 160 -14.58 10.04 -18.06
C GLU A 160 -13.65 11.12 -17.46
N GLU A 161 -13.94 11.60 -16.25
CA GLU A 161 -13.07 12.51 -15.49
C GLU A 161 -12.11 11.74 -14.55
N LYS A 162 -12.39 10.46 -14.29
CA LYS A 162 -11.48 9.59 -13.53
C LYS A 162 -10.27 9.23 -14.39
N HIS A 163 -9.07 9.23 -13.81
CA HIS A 163 -7.84 8.79 -14.49
C HIS A 163 -7.42 9.59 -15.73
N ALA A 164 -7.96 10.80 -15.90
CA ALA A 164 -7.53 11.69 -16.97
C ALA A 164 -6.01 11.93 -16.88
N THR A 165 -5.32 11.98 -18.01
CA THR A 165 -3.90 12.36 -18.11
C THR A 165 -3.57 13.66 -17.36
N ALA A 166 -4.60 14.53 -17.20
CA ALA A 166 -4.57 15.74 -16.38
C ALA A 166 -4.13 15.50 -14.92
N TYR A 167 -4.36 14.31 -14.35
CA TYR A 167 -4.01 13.97 -12.97
C TYR A 167 -2.74 13.12 -12.85
N SER A 168 -1.93 13.03 -13.91
CA SER A 168 -0.68 12.24 -13.93
C SER A 168 0.25 12.54 -12.75
N ALA A 169 0.38 13.79 -12.32
CA ALA A 169 1.17 14.16 -11.15
C ALA A 169 0.59 13.58 -9.84
N GLY A 170 -0.73 13.68 -9.65
CA GLY A 170 -1.44 13.11 -8.51
C GLY A 170 -1.38 11.58 -8.49
N ILE A 171 -1.55 10.93 -9.64
CA ILE A 171 -1.43 9.46 -9.81
C ILE A 171 -0.03 8.99 -9.42
N ALA A 172 1.01 9.66 -9.94
CA ALA A 172 2.40 9.30 -9.65
C ALA A 172 2.73 9.48 -8.16
N PHE A 173 2.24 10.56 -7.54
CA PHE A 173 2.35 10.78 -6.11
C PHE A 173 1.64 9.68 -5.30
N PHE A 174 0.36 9.43 -5.57
CA PHE A 174 -0.44 8.49 -4.79
C PHE A 174 0.09 7.07 -4.91
N THR A 175 0.55 6.68 -6.11
CA THR A 175 1.22 5.39 -6.32
C THR A 175 2.47 5.28 -5.44
N LEU A 176 3.36 6.27 -5.46
CA LEU A 176 4.56 6.29 -4.62
C LEU A 176 4.20 6.26 -3.13
N PHE A 177 3.27 7.11 -2.69
CA PHE A 177 2.88 7.21 -1.29
C PHE A 177 2.25 5.90 -0.79
N ARG A 178 1.39 5.26 -1.59
CA ARG A 178 0.80 3.95 -1.29
C ARG A 178 1.85 2.85 -1.21
N ASP A 179 2.79 2.81 -2.15
CA ASP A 179 3.85 1.79 -2.16
C ASP A 179 4.77 1.95 -0.94
N LEU A 180 5.13 3.18 -0.57
CA LEU A 180 5.88 3.46 0.66
C LEU A 180 5.08 3.15 1.92
N THR A 181 3.77 3.41 1.92
CA THR A 181 2.88 3.08 3.05
C THR A 181 2.82 1.57 3.27
N ALA A 182 2.57 0.80 2.20
CA ALA A 182 2.56 -0.65 2.26
C ALA A 182 3.92 -1.22 2.69
N THR A 183 5.01 -0.66 2.15
CA THR A 183 6.38 -1.07 2.53
C THR A 183 6.64 -0.79 4.00
N GLY A 184 6.40 0.42 4.49
CA GLY A 184 6.60 0.79 5.89
C GLY A 184 5.75 -0.07 6.83
N PHE A 185 4.47 -0.25 6.52
CA PHE A 185 3.57 -1.08 7.32
C PHE A 185 4.01 -2.54 7.37
N PHE A 186 4.18 -3.21 6.24
CA PHE A 186 4.47 -4.67 6.20
C PHE A 186 5.92 -5.04 6.54
N THR A 187 6.80 -4.05 6.70
CA THR A 187 8.14 -4.25 7.28
C THR A 187 8.21 -3.91 8.77
N SER A 188 7.16 -3.32 9.34
CA SER A 188 7.06 -3.04 10.77
C SER A 188 6.78 -4.32 11.58
N GLU A 189 7.03 -4.27 12.89
CA GLU A 189 6.67 -5.37 13.80
C GLU A 189 5.17 -5.70 13.74
N ILE A 190 4.33 -4.66 13.60
CA ILE A 190 2.88 -4.79 13.50
C ILE A 190 2.50 -5.52 12.20
N GLY A 191 3.00 -5.06 11.05
CA GLY A 191 2.68 -5.67 9.76
C GLY A 191 3.28 -7.07 9.57
N ILE A 192 4.45 -7.36 10.16
CA ILE A 192 5.01 -8.73 10.13
C ILE A 192 4.10 -9.70 10.91
N LYS A 193 3.55 -9.26 12.05
CA LYS A 193 2.57 -10.05 12.81
C LYS A 193 1.26 -10.20 12.05
N ASP A 194 0.79 -9.14 11.36
CA ASP A 194 -0.39 -9.15 10.49
C ASP A 194 -0.31 -10.23 9.41
N LEU A 195 0.86 -10.33 8.75
CA LEU A 195 1.12 -11.32 7.70
C LEU A 195 1.21 -12.75 8.23
N ALA A 196 1.24 -12.94 9.56
CA ALA A 196 1.61 -14.19 10.21
C ALA A 196 2.93 -14.75 9.63
N PHE A 197 3.87 -13.87 9.29
CA PHE A 197 5.11 -14.28 8.63
C PHE A 197 5.96 -15.10 9.61
N MET A 198 6.10 -16.39 9.34
CA MET A 198 6.80 -17.35 10.20
C MET A 198 8.33 -17.34 10.00
N GLY A 199 8.85 -16.51 9.08
CA GLY A 199 10.25 -16.53 8.67
C GLY A 199 10.57 -17.63 7.67
N ASN A 200 11.82 -17.66 7.21
CA ASN A 200 12.33 -18.72 6.36
C ASN A 200 12.71 -19.93 7.23
N GLN A 201 11.71 -20.71 7.64
CA GLN A 201 11.94 -21.91 8.43
C GLN A 201 12.66 -22.96 7.57
N PRO A 202 13.74 -23.59 8.08
CA PRO A 202 14.38 -24.68 7.36
C PRO A 202 13.39 -25.82 7.17
N TYR A 203 12.97 -26.05 5.94
CA TYR A 203 12.19 -27.23 5.58
C TYR A 203 13.09 -28.46 5.57
N ASP A 204 12.65 -29.55 6.21
CA ASP A 204 13.36 -30.84 6.20
C ASP A 204 13.20 -31.52 4.83
N TRP A 205 13.82 -30.92 3.82
CA TRP A 205 13.80 -31.42 2.46
C TRP A 205 14.51 -32.77 2.38
N LYS A 206 13.74 -33.84 2.17
CA LYS A 206 14.25 -35.22 2.07
C LYS A 206 14.95 -35.54 0.74
N GLY A 207 15.23 -34.54 -0.08
CA GLY A 207 15.78 -34.73 -1.42
C GLY A 207 14.69 -34.92 -2.47
N CYS A 208 15.13 -35.09 -3.72
CA CYS A 208 14.24 -35.45 -4.82
C CYS A 208 13.69 -36.87 -4.59
N PRO A 209 12.38 -37.11 -4.79
CA PRO A 209 11.83 -38.44 -4.66
C PRO A 209 12.55 -39.44 -5.58
N PRO A 210 12.88 -40.66 -5.09
CA PRO A 210 13.71 -41.61 -5.83
C PRO A 210 13.09 -42.03 -7.18
N GLU A 211 11.77 -42.02 -7.30
CA GLU A 211 11.05 -42.28 -8.55
C GLU A 211 11.31 -41.21 -9.62
N VAL A 212 11.43 -39.94 -9.22
CA VAL A 212 11.73 -38.83 -10.12
C VAL A 212 13.17 -38.93 -10.60
N VAL A 213 14.11 -39.20 -9.69
CA VAL A 213 15.52 -39.43 -10.02
C VAL A 213 15.67 -40.60 -10.99
N ALA A 214 14.97 -41.72 -10.73
CA ALA A 214 14.98 -42.88 -11.62
C ALA A 214 14.40 -42.58 -13.01
N SER A 215 13.40 -41.70 -13.11
CA SER A 215 12.80 -41.30 -14.39
C SER A 215 13.75 -40.45 -15.25
N ILE A 216 14.59 -39.62 -14.61
CA ILE A 216 15.57 -38.78 -15.27
C ILE A 216 16.75 -39.64 -15.75
N LEU A 217 17.25 -40.53 -14.90
CA LEU A 217 18.37 -41.41 -15.23
C LEU A 217 18.04 -42.45 -16.33
N LYS A 218 16.77 -42.82 -16.50
CA LYS A 218 16.31 -43.68 -17.60
C LYS A 218 16.23 -42.97 -18.95
N LYS A 219 16.28 -41.63 -18.97
CA LYS A 219 16.21 -40.81 -20.19
C LYS A 219 17.59 -40.30 -20.64
N ALA A 220 18.66 -40.62 -19.91
CA ALA A 220 20.05 -40.35 -20.25
C ALA A 220 20.72 -41.61 -20.81
#